data_AF-A0A3C1RBY1-F1
#
_entry.id   AF-A0A3C1RBY1-F1
#
_cell.length_a   1.000
_cell.length_b   1.000
_cell.length_c   1.000
_cell.angle_alpha   90.00
_cell.angle_beta   90.00
_cell.angle_gamma   90.00
#
_symmetry.space_group_name_H-M   'P 1'
#
loop_
_entity.id
_entity.type
_entity.pdbx_description
1 polymer ?
#
loop_
_entity_poly.entity_id
_entity_poly.type
_entity_poly.pdbx_seq_one_letter_code
_entity_poly.pdbx_strand_id
1 'polypeptide(L)' 'MDNIALIESFGDFKDEKGISKIDLMAIIEDSLKTLLRKRYDSDDHFDVIVNPDKGDFQIF' A
#
# COMPACT_ATOMS: atom_id res chain seq x y z
N MET A 1 15.49 0.93 -4.48
CA MET A 1 14.48 1.76 -3.79
C MET A 1 14.07 0.95 -2.59
N ASP A 2 14.40 1.45 -1.40
CA ASP A 2 14.50 0.65 -0.18
C ASP A 2 13.13 0.20 0.35
N ASN A 3 12.80 -1.08 0.17
CA ASN A 3 11.64 -1.75 0.78
C ASN A 3 11.57 -1.56 2.31
N ILE A 4 12.70 -1.25 2.94
CA ILE A 4 12.84 -0.98 4.37
C ILE A 4 11.99 0.22 4.80
N ALA A 5 11.86 1.26 3.97
CA ALA A 5 11.12 2.47 4.32
C ALA A 5 9.61 2.21 4.48
N LEU A 6 9.05 1.25 3.73
CA LEU A 6 7.63 0.90 3.84
C LEU A 6 7.35 0.14 5.14
N ILE A 7 8.23 -0.81 5.48
CA ILE A 7 8.15 -1.59 6.73
C ILE A 7 8.29 -0.70 7.96
N GLU A 8 9.26 0.23 7.95
CA GLU A 8 9.43 1.19 9.05
C GLU A 8 8.21 2.09 9.20
N SER A 9 7.69 2.61 8.08
CA SER A 9 6.43 3.38 8.08
C SER A 9 5.28 2.57 8.70
N PHE A 10 5.19 1.26 8.40
CA PHE A 10 4.16 0.38 8.98
C PHE A 10 4.27 0.22 10.49
N GLY A 11 5.48 0.18 11.04
CA GLY A 11 5.71 0.16 12.49
C GLY A 11 5.22 1.45 13.14
N ASP A 12 5.62 2.59 12.59
CA ASP A 12 5.29 3.92 13.11
C ASP A 12 3.78 4.19 13.09
N PHE A 13 3.08 3.83 11.99
CA PHE A 13 1.64 4.02 11.87
C PHE A 13 0.83 3.21 12.89
N LYS A 14 1.31 2.01 13.25
CA LYS A 14 0.65 1.17 14.25
C LYS A 14 0.74 1.80 15.64
N ASP A 15 1.94 2.24 16.02
CA ASP A 15 2.20 2.76 17.37
C ASP A 15 1.69 4.21 17.55
N GLU A 16 1.72 5.06 16.53
CA GLU A 16 1.25 6.45 16.63
C GLU A 16 -0.27 6.62 16.48
N LYS A 17 -0.92 5.77 15.67
CA LYS A 17 -2.32 5.99 15.27
C LYS A 17 -3.27 4.87 15.67
N GLY A 18 -2.76 3.75 16.20
CA GLY A 18 -3.59 2.58 16.52
C GLY A 18 -4.23 1.93 15.29
N ILE A 19 -3.65 2.17 14.11
CA ILE A 19 -4.15 1.65 12.83
C ILE A 19 -3.74 0.18 12.72
N SER A 20 -4.70 -0.69 12.39
CA SER A 20 -4.40 -2.11 12.19
C SER A 20 -3.65 -2.33 10.86
N LYS A 21 -2.90 -3.43 10.75
CA LYS A 21 -2.24 -3.81 9.48
C LYS A 21 -3.24 -3.87 8.31
N ILE A 22 -4.49 -4.27 8.58
CA ILE A 22 -5.55 -4.40 7.57
C ILE A 22 -5.96 -3.03 7.01
N ASP A 23 -6.21 -2.07 7.91
CA ASP A 23 -6.60 -0.72 7.51
C ASP A 23 -5.49 -0.04 6.70
N LEU A 24 -4.24 -0.27 7.10
CA LEU A 24 -3.07 0.27 6.43
C LEU A 24 -2.87 -0.30 5.02
N MET A 25 -3.12 -1.60 4.85
CA MET A 25 -3.14 -2.22 3.51
C MET A 25 -4.21 -1.59 2.62
N ALA A 26 -5.43 -1.40 3.15
CA ALA A 26 -6.52 -0.78 2.40
C ALA A 26 -6.19 0.66 1.98
N ILE A 27 -5.56 1.44 2.85
CA ILE A 27 -5.12 2.82 2.54
C ILE A 27 -4.08 2.82 1.41
N ILE A 28 -3.10 1.92 1.46
CA ILE A 28 -2.08 1.81 0.41
C ILE A 28 -2.67 1.35 -0.91
N GLU A 29 -3.53 0.34 -0.88
CA GLU A 29 -4.20 -0.17 -2.07
C GLU A 29 -5.01 0.93 -2.76
N ASP A 30 -5.83 1.67 -2.02
CA ASP A 30 -6.64 2.77 -2.59
C ASP A 30 -5.76 3.93 -3.09
N SER A 31 -4.67 4.23 -2.39
CA SER A 31 -3.70 5.24 -2.84
C SER A 31 -3.05 4.85 -4.17
N LEU A 32 -2.60 3.59 -4.31
CA LEU A 32 -2.01 3.07 -5.54
C LEU A 32 -3.04 3.01 -6.68
N LYS A 33 -4.26 2.51 -6.42
CA LYS A 33 -5.36 2.51 -7.39
C LYS A 33 -5.71 3.92 -7.87
N THR A 34 -5.73 4.89 -6.96
CA THR A 34 -5.94 6.30 -7.32
C THR A 34 -4.83 6.83 -8.24
N LEU A 35 -3.58 6.46 -8.01
CA LEU A 35 -2.46 6.83 -8.90
C LEU A 35 -2.58 6.15 -10.27
N LEU A 36 -2.99 4.87 -10.30
CA LEU A 36 -3.20 4.12 -11.55
C LEU A 36 -4.35 4.72 -12.37
N ARG A 37 -5.50 5.01 -11.76
CA ARG A 37 -6.62 5.74 -12.39
C ARG A 37 -6.16 7.07 -12.99
N LYS A 38 -5.36 7.85 -12.25
CA LYS A 38 -4.81 9.12 -12.75
C LYS A 38 -3.85 8.95 -13.92
N ARG A 39 -3.12 7.83 -13.97
CA ARG A 39 -2.09 7.59 -14.98
C ARG A 39 -2.63 6.95 -16.26
N TYR A 40 -3.60 6.04 -16.11
CA TYR A 40 -4.11 5.18 -17.17
C TYR A 40 -5.60 5.37 -17.46
N ASP A 41 -6.24 6.36 -16.82
CA ASP A 41 -7.67 6.69 -16.91
C ASP A 41 -8.63 5.59 -16.38
N SER A 42 -8.09 4.45 -15.94
CA SER A 42 -8.79 3.34 -15.31
C SER A 42 -7.81 2.48 -14.50
N ASP A 43 -8.30 1.86 -13.43
CA ASP A 43 -7.62 0.80 -12.67
C ASP A 43 -8.20 -0.60 -12.92
N ASP A 44 -9.16 -0.76 -13.84
CA ASP A 44 -9.94 -2.00 -14.05
C ASP A 44 -9.12 -3.21 -14.49
N HIS A 45 -7.90 -2.99 -14.97
CA HIS A 45 -6.98 -4.01 -15.45
C HIS A 45 -5.77 -4.23 -14.54
N PHE A 46 -5.73 -3.56 -13.38
CA PHE A 46 -4.59 -3.64 -12.46
C PHE A 46 -4.97 -4.33 -11.16
N ASP A 47 -4.25 -5.40 -10.84
CA ASP A 47 -4.36 -6.07 -9.55
C ASP A 47 -3.25 -5.57 -8.62
N VAL A 48 -3.64 -4.88 -7.53
CA VAL A 48 -2.71 -4.38 -6.51
C VAL A 48 -2.71 -5.37 -5.34
N ILE A 49 -1.57 -6.02 -5.11
CA ILE A 49 -1.37 -6.97 -4.01
C ILE A 49 -0.37 -6.36 -3.03
N VAL A 50 -0.75 -6.22 -1.76
CA VAL A 50 0.11 -5.65 -0.70
C VAL A 50 0.49 -6.75 0.30
N ASN A 51 1.79 -6.89 0.61
CA ASN A 51 2.29 -7.79 1.63
C ASN A 51 2.74 -7.01 2.88
N PRO A 52 1.97 -7.06 3.98
CA PRO A 52 2.28 -6.28 5.18
C PRO A 52 3.44 -6.87 5.99
N ASP A 53 3.80 -8.14 5.78
CA ASP A 53 4.86 -8.81 6.53
C ASP A 53 6.23 -8.62 5.87
N LYS A 54 6.25 -8.50 4.54
CA LYS A 54 7.45 -8.16 3.76
C LYS A 54 7.58 -6.67 3.45
N GLY A 55 6.52 -5.92 3.70
CA GLY A 55 6.36 -4.53 3.28
C GLY A 55 6.65 -4.29 1.81
N ASP A 56 6.18 -5.21 0.96
CA ASP A 56 6.21 -5.03 -0.49
C ASP A 56 4.79 -4.89 -1.05
N PHE A 57 4.72 -4.45 -2.30
CA PHE A 57 3.51 -4.53 -3.09
C PHE A 57 3.85 -4.92 -4.52
N GLN A 58 2.88 -5.51 -5.20
CA GLN A 58 2.95 -5.91 -6.59
C GLN A 58 1.73 -5.35 -7.32
N ILE A 59 1.96 -4.88 -8.54
CA ILE A 59 0.92 -4.42 -9.46
C ILE A 59 1.05 -5.29 -10.70
N PHE A 60 -0.01 -6.02 -11.05
CA PHE A 60 -0.09 -6.86 -12.24
C PHE A 60 -0.90 -6.17 -13.33
#